data_AF-A0A0K9GDS9-F1
#
_entry.id   AF-A0A0K9GDS9-F1
#
_cell.length_a   1.000
_cell.length_b   1.000
_cell.length_c   1.000
_cell.angle_alpha   90.00
_cell.angle_beta   90.00
_cell.angle_gamma   90.00
#
_symmetry.space_group_name_H-M   'P 1'
#
loop_
_entity.id
_entity.type
_entity.pdbx_description
1 polymer ?
#
loop_
_entity_poly.entity_id
_entity_poly.type
_entity_poly.pdbx_seq_one_letter_code
_entity_poly.pdbx_strand_id
1 'polypeptide(L)'
;MKNKFVIILLIVSLGINMYLLAKWLLIDQWYEPNGEEKIILSEMVQKTIESEDYQKIAEQENIVAVDTSMDKNKGGVFPYYFMISVRTDKQTYLFSCHNEPCTQMENIGETYSIYQDEKPYLPFGD
;
A
#
# COMPACT_ATOMS: atom_id res chain seq x y z
N MET A 1 42.63 9.65 -22.82
CA MET A 1 41.22 10.10 -22.71
C MET A 1 40.22 8.95 -22.83
N LYS A 2 40.34 8.04 -23.82
CA LYS A 2 39.47 6.85 -23.96
C LYS A 2 39.28 6.03 -22.67
N ASN A 3 40.37 5.67 -21.97
CA ASN A 3 40.25 4.88 -20.73
C ASN A 3 39.50 5.61 -19.60
N LYS A 4 39.52 6.96 -19.55
CA LYS A 4 38.76 7.72 -18.55
C LYS A 4 37.25 7.59 -18.78
N PHE A 5 36.80 7.64 -20.04
CA PHE A 5 35.39 7.43 -20.38
C PHE A 5 34.93 6.00 -20.07
N VAL A 6 35.77 5.00 -20.35
CA VAL A 6 35.46 3.60 -20.03
C VAL A 6 35.35 3.40 -18.51
N ILE A 7 36.24 4.00 -17.72
CA ILE A 7 36.18 3.92 -16.25
C ILE A 7 34.93 4.62 -15.71
N ILE A 8 34.57 5.81 -16.23
CA ILE A 8 33.34 6.50 -15.83
C ILE A 8 32.10 5.65 -16.15
N LEU A 9 32.02 5.07 -17.34
CA LEU A 9 30.93 4.18 -17.74
C LEU A 9 30.86 2.94 -16.84
N LEU A 10 32.01 2.36 -16.46
CA LEU A 10 32.07 1.24 -15.53
C LEU A 10 31.52 1.62 -14.16
N ILE A 11 31.91 2.77 -13.61
CA ILE A 11 31.45 3.24 -12.30
C ILE A 11 29.94 3.51 -12.32
N VAL A 12 29.43 4.17 -13.37
CA VAL A 12 28.00 4.41 -13.52
C VAL A 12 27.23 3.10 -13.64
N SER A 13 27.72 2.16 -14.45
CA SER A 13 27.10 0.84 -14.60
C SER A 13 27.07 0.09 -13.26
N LEU A 14 28.19 0.07 -12.53
CA LEU A 14 28.28 -0.57 -11.23
C LEU A 14 27.32 0.07 -10.22
N GLY A 15 27.25 1.40 -10.20
CA GLY A 15 26.35 2.15 -9.32
C GLY A 15 24.88 1.84 -9.59
N ILE A 16 24.47 1.80 -10.85
CA ILE A 16 23.10 1.44 -11.23
C ILE A 16 22.77 0.00 -10.82
N ASN A 17 23.67 -0.95 -11.09
CA ASN A 17 23.44 -2.36 -10.73
C ASN A 17 23.37 -2.56 -9.21
N MET A 18 24.24 -1.91 -8.45
CA MET A 18 24.20 -1.94 -6.98
C MET A 18 22.89 -1.34 -6.45
N TYR A 19 22.44 -0.23 -7.02
CA TYR A 19 21.15 0.39 -6.65
C TYR A 19 19.98 -0.56 -6.92
N LEU A 20 19.93 -1.18 -8.11
CA LEU A 20 18.86 -2.12 -8.46
C LEU A 20 18.86 -3.34 -7.53
N LEU A 21 20.03 -3.89 -7.22
CA LEU A 21 20.16 -5.01 -6.29
C LEU A 21 19.68 -4.64 -4.88
N ALA A 22 20.08 -3.46 -4.38
CA ALA A 22 19.67 -2.97 -3.08
C ALA A 22 18.16 -2.70 -3.03
N LYS A 23 17.59 -2.08 -4.07
CA LYS A 23 16.14 -1.87 -4.18
C LYS A 23 15.40 -3.21 -4.13
N TRP A 24 15.82 -4.19 -4.93
CA TRP A 24 15.17 -5.49 -4.99
C TRP A 24 15.20 -6.23 -3.65
N LEU A 25 16.37 -6.27 -2.98
CA LEU A 25 16.54 -6.97 -1.71
C LEU A 25 15.86 -6.29 -0.52
N LEU A 26 15.85 -4.95 -0.49
CA LEU A 26 15.43 -4.19 0.68
C LEU A 26 13.99 -3.67 0.58
N ILE A 27 13.47 -3.48 -0.63
CA ILE A 27 12.16 -2.87 -0.89
C ILE A 27 11.24 -3.88 -1.56
N ASP A 28 11.55 -4.27 -2.79
CA ASP A 28 10.60 -5.01 -3.64
C ASP A 28 10.22 -6.35 -3.01
N GLN A 29 11.19 -7.07 -2.44
CA GLN A 29 10.93 -8.36 -1.80
C GLN A 29 9.99 -8.28 -0.58
N TRP A 30 10.02 -7.16 0.16
CA TRP A 30 9.37 -7.04 1.47
C TRP A 30 8.06 -6.25 1.44
N TYR A 31 7.93 -5.31 0.51
CA TYR A 31 6.82 -4.35 0.49
C TYR A 31 6.08 -4.30 -0.86
N GLU A 32 6.68 -4.74 -1.97
CA GLU A 32 5.97 -4.80 -3.25
C GLU A 32 5.30 -6.17 -3.43
N PRO A 33 3.98 -6.23 -3.62
CA PRO A 33 3.28 -7.50 -3.82
C PRO A 33 3.59 -8.07 -5.20
N ASN A 34 3.89 -9.37 -5.25
CA ASN A 34 4.00 -10.12 -6.49
C ASN A 34 2.63 -10.37 -7.14
N GLY A 35 2.58 -11.11 -8.26
CA GLY A 35 1.33 -11.36 -8.99
C GLY A 35 0.25 -12.08 -8.17
N GLU A 36 0.61 -13.12 -7.42
CA GLU A 36 -0.32 -13.87 -6.57
C GLU A 36 -0.77 -13.02 -5.37
N GLU A 37 0.16 -12.29 -4.77
CA GLU A 37 -0.11 -11.41 -3.63
C GLU A 37 -1.07 -10.27 -4.01
N LYS A 38 -0.97 -9.75 -5.24
CA LYS A 38 -1.93 -8.77 -5.78
C LYS A 38 -3.34 -9.34 -5.93
N ILE A 39 -3.47 -10.60 -6.34
CA ILE A 39 -4.77 -11.28 -6.43
C ILE A 39 -5.37 -11.39 -5.03
N ILE A 40 -4.60 -11.86 -4.05
CA ILE A 40 -5.04 -12.00 -2.66
C ILE A 40 -5.45 -10.65 -2.09
N LEU A 41 -4.65 -9.60 -2.30
CA LEU A 41 -5.00 -8.23 -1.88
C LEU A 41 -6.31 -7.76 -2.52
N SER A 42 -6.57 -8.12 -3.78
CA SER A 42 -7.83 -7.77 -4.45
C SER A 42 -9.03 -8.51 -3.84
N GLU A 43 -8.87 -9.78 -3.49
CA GLU A 43 -9.89 -10.56 -2.77
C GLU A 43 -10.14 -9.97 -1.37
N MET A 44 -9.09 -9.56 -0.66
CA MET A 44 -9.20 -8.91 0.64
C MET A 44 -9.92 -7.55 0.55
N VAL A 45 -9.70 -6.75 -0.50
CA VAL A 45 -10.45 -5.52 -0.73
C VAL A 45 -11.94 -5.84 -0.88
N GLN A 46 -12.31 -6.82 -1.70
CA GLN A 46 -13.71 -7.20 -1.87
C GLN A 46 -14.32 -7.64 -0.53
N LYS A 47 -13.64 -8.50 0.21
CA LYS A 47 -14.09 -8.95 1.55
C LYS A 47 -14.18 -7.80 2.56
N THR A 48 -13.34 -6.78 2.43
CA THR A 48 -13.40 -5.58 3.27
C THR A 48 -14.66 -4.79 2.97
N ILE A 49 -14.96 -4.54 1.70
CA ILE A 49 -16.17 -3.81 1.28
C ILE A 49 -17.44 -4.57 1.70
N GLU A 50 -17.41 -5.91 1.65
CA GLU A 50 -18.52 -6.77 2.09
C GLU A 50 -18.63 -6.91 3.62
N SER A 51 -17.65 -6.44 4.39
CA SER A 51 -17.63 -6.59 5.85
C SER A 51 -18.62 -5.65 6.56
N GLU A 52 -19.16 -6.10 7.69
CA GLU A 52 -20.08 -5.28 8.51
C GLU A 52 -19.43 -3.98 8.99
N ASP A 53 -18.15 -4.02 9.34
CA ASP A 53 -17.43 -2.84 9.85
C ASP A 53 -17.27 -1.78 8.77
N TYR A 54 -16.95 -2.18 7.54
CA TYR A 54 -16.92 -1.26 6.41
C TYR A 54 -18.29 -0.62 6.15
N GLN A 55 -19.36 -1.40 6.16
CA GLN A 55 -20.71 -0.88 5.92
C GLN A 55 -21.10 0.16 6.98
N LYS A 56 -20.80 -0.10 8.26
CA LYS A 56 -21.02 0.88 9.35
C LYS A 56 -20.24 2.17 9.14
N ILE A 57 -18.99 2.10 8.67
CA ILE A 57 -18.18 3.28 8.38
C ILE A 57 -18.74 4.03 7.18
N ALA A 58 -19.09 3.33 6.09
CA ALA A 58 -19.62 3.91 4.87
C ALA A 58 -20.99 4.59 5.05
N GLU A 59 -21.76 4.20 6.07
CA GLU A 59 -23.00 4.87 6.47
C GLU A 59 -22.77 6.21 7.21
N GLN A 60 -21.60 6.38 7.84
CA GLN A 60 -21.31 7.50 8.77
C GLN A 60 -20.28 8.49 8.22
N GLU A 61 -19.44 8.06 7.30
CA GLU A 61 -18.28 8.79 6.79
C GLU A 61 -18.20 8.65 5.26
N ASN A 62 -17.62 9.65 4.61
CA ASN A 62 -17.46 9.61 3.17
C ASN A 62 -16.18 8.82 2.84
N ILE A 63 -16.33 7.68 2.15
CA ILE A 63 -15.18 6.88 1.73
C ILE A 63 -14.49 7.56 0.54
N VAL A 64 -13.22 7.90 0.73
CA VAL A 64 -12.38 8.58 -0.27
C VAL A 64 -11.62 7.57 -1.11
N ALA A 65 -11.00 6.58 -0.46
CA ALA A 65 -10.15 5.60 -1.13
C ALA A 65 -10.05 4.31 -0.33
N VAL A 66 -9.76 3.21 -1.03
CA VAL A 66 -9.37 1.94 -0.43
C VAL A 66 -7.99 1.58 -0.99
N ASP A 67 -6.99 1.56 -0.11
CA ASP A 67 -5.61 1.26 -0.45
C ASP A 67 -5.21 -0.12 0.09
N THR A 68 -4.28 -0.77 -0.60
CA THR A 68 -3.70 -2.03 -0.16
C THR A 68 -2.25 -1.84 0.22
N SER A 69 -1.80 -2.59 1.22
CA SER A 69 -0.41 -2.53 1.68
C SER A 69 0.07 -3.89 2.12
N MET A 70 1.38 -4.09 2.02
CA MET A 70 2.07 -5.31 2.41
C MET A 70 3.35 -4.96 3.15
N ASP A 71 3.58 -5.60 4.29
CA ASP A 71 4.79 -5.41 5.09
C ASP A 71 5.25 -6.76 5.67
N LYS A 72 6.08 -7.47 4.90
CA LYS A 72 6.66 -8.75 5.34
C LYS A 72 7.72 -8.58 6.43
N ASN A 73 8.24 -7.36 6.62
CA ASN A 73 9.32 -7.09 7.58
C ASN A 73 8.79 -7.01 9.02
N LYS A 74 7.52 -6.63 9.20
CA LYS A 74 6.84 -6.70 10.51
C LYS A 74 6.76 -8.12 11.10
N GLY A 75 7.07 -9.15 10.30
CA GLY A 75 6.97 -10.54 10.71
C GLY A 75 5.52 -11.03 10.73
N GLY A 76 5.35 -12.34 10.76
CA GLY A 76 4.03 -12.99 10.70
C GLY A 76 3.94 -14.00 9.56
N VAL A 77 2.93 -14.85 9.63
CA VAL A 77 2.57 -15.76 8.53
C VAL A 77 1.53 -15.10 7.64
N PHE A 78 1.45 -15.56 6.40
CA PHE A 78 0.31 -15.24 5.54
C PHE A 78 -1.01 -15.51 6.30
N PRO A 79 -2.03 -14.64 6.22
CA PRO A 79 -2.12 -13.39 5.45
C PRO A 79 -1.80 -12.12 6.26
N TYR A 80 -1.24 -12.24 7.47
CA TYR A 80 -1.16 -11.13 8.45
C TYR A 80 -0.18 -10.01 8.11
N TYR A 81 0.63 -10.18 7.05
CA TYR A 81 1.47 -9.12 6.51
C TYR A 81 0.75 -8.26 5.46
N PHE A 82 -0.52 -8.57 5.14
CA PHE A 82 -1.38 -7.75 4.30
C PHE A 82 -2.30 -6.88 5.13
N MET A 83 -2.58 -5.67 4.62
CA MET A 83 -3.49 -4.74 5.27
C MET A 83 -4.23 -3.92 4.22
N ILE A 84 -5.52 -3.74 4.44
CA ILE A 84 -6.38 -2.87 3.64
C ILE A 84 -6.61 -1.60 4.45
N SER A 85 -6.43 -0.43 3.83
CA SER A 85 -6.64 0.87 4.45
C SER A 85 -7.82 1.55 3.79
N VAL A 86 -8.89 1.78 4.54
CA VAL A 86 -10.09 2.48 4.09
C VAL A 86 -9.98 3.93 4.56
N ARG A 87 -9.73 4.84 3.62
CA ARG A 87 -9.57 6.27 3.89
C ARG A 87 -10.90 6.98 3.77
N THR A 88 -11.24 7.76 4.78
CA THR A 88 -12.41 8.62 4.80
C THR A 88 -12.01 10.09 4.87
N ASP A 89 -13.03 10.94 4.82
CA ASP A 89 -12.92 12.37 5.07
C ASP A 89 -12.49 12.73 6.50
N LYS A 90 -12.54 11.78 7.44
CA LYS A 90 -12.16 11.98 8.85
C LYS A 90 -10.91 11.22 9.25
N GLN A 91 -10.87 9.92 8.93
CA GLN A 91 -9.82 9.02 9.40
C GLN A 91 -9.55 7.87 8.44
N THR A 92 -8.50 7.10 8.71
CA THR A 92 -8.16 5.90 7.94
C THR A 92 -8.34 4.69 8.83
N TYR A 93 -9.18 3.76 8.40
CA TYR A 93 -9.44 2.50 9.09
C TYR A 93 -8.58 1.39 8.50
N LEU A 94 -8.01 0.58 9.37
CA LEU A 94 -7.10 -0.50 9.01
C LEU A 94 -7.83 -1.82 9.15
N PHE A 95 -7.83 -2.60 8.08
CA PHE A 95 -8.49 -3.89 8.00
C PHE A 95 -7.48 -5.01 7.78
N SER A 96 -7.65 -6.11 8.50
CA SER A 96 -6.90 -7.35 8.30
C SER A 96 -7.80 -8.57 8.39
N CYS A 97 -7.27 -9.72 7.99
CA CYS A 97 -7.98 -10.99 8.13
C CYS A 97 -8.13 -11.37 9.60
N HIS A 98 -9.35 -11.74 10.01
CA HIS A 98 -9.63 -12.24 11.35
C HIS A 98 -8.91 -13.57 11.66
N ASN A 99 -8.72 -14.42 10.65
CA ASN A 99 -8.15 -15.76 10.77
C ASN A 99 -7.25 -16.11 9.57
N GLU A 100 -6.46 -17.18 9.71
CA GLU A 100 -5.57 -17.70 8.65
C GLU A 100 -6.27 -17.92 7.29
N PRO A 101 -7.48 -18.53 7.20
CA PRO A 101 -8.17 -18.67 5.92
C PRO A 101 -8.79 -17.36 5.38
N CYS A 102 -8.65 -16.24 6.08
CA CYS A 102 -9.24 -14.94 5.72
C CYS A 102 -10.72 -15.04 5.32
N THR A 103 -11.53 -15.73 6.14
CA THR A 103 -12.96 -15.86 5.87
C THR A 103 -13.68 -14.52 6.00
N GLN A 104 -13.18 -13.66 6.89
CA GLN A 104 -13.74 -12.34 7.20
C GLN A 104 -12.62 -11.32 7.43
N MET A 105 -12.88 -10.10 6.99
CA MET A 105 -12.06 -8.92 7.29
C MET A 105 -12.62 -8.22 8.54
N GLU A 106 -11.73 -7.77 9.42
CA GLU A 106 -12.07 -7.02 10.63
C GLU A 106 -11.31 -5.70 10.66
N ASN A 107 -11.95 -4.67 11.23
CA ASN A 107 -11.26 -3.42 11.52
C ASN A 107 -10.38 -3.59 12.78
N ILE A 108 -9.07 -3.43 12.61
CA ILE A 108 -8.07 -3.59 13.68
C ILE A 108 -7.62 -2.27 14.30
N GLY A 109 -8.07 -1.14 13.77
CA GLY A 109 -7.75 0.16 14.31
C GLY A 109 -7.95 1.30 13.32
N GLU A 110 -7.81 2.51 13.84
CA GLU A 110 -7.93 3.75 13.08
C GLU A 110 -6.65 4.59 13.22
N THR A 111 -6.36 5.37 12.19
CA THR A 111 -5.27 6.35 12.17
C THR A 111 -5.76 7.65 11.55
N TYR A 112 -5.02 8.72 11.77
CA TYR A 112 -5.38 10.05 11.28
C TYR A 112 -5.42 10.09 9.74
N SER A 113 -6.46 10.73 9.18
CA SER A 113 -6.52 11.07 7.75
C SER A 113 -6.09 12.52 7.56
N ILE A 114 -5.11 12.74 6.68
CA ILE A 114 -4.70 14.08 6.21
C ILE A 114 -5.56 14.56 5.02
N TYR A 115 -6.59 13.79 4.63
CA TYR A 115 -7.39 14.12 3.46
C TYR A 115 -8.17 15.42 3.67
N GLN A 116 -8.14 16.28 2.65
CA GLN A 116 -8.96 17.48 2.56
C GLN A 116 -9.46 17.56 1.12
N ASP A 117 -10.76 17.78 0.93
CA ASP A 117 -11.28 18.12 -0.39
C ASP A 117 -10.58 19.42 -0.83
N GLU A 118 -9.67 19.33 -1.80
CA GLU A 118 -9.09 20.53 -2.40
C GLU A 118 -10.23 21.36 -2.98
N LYS A 119 -10.31 22.65 -2.62
CA LYS A 119 -11.17 23.56 -3.37
C LYS A 119 -10.68 23.54 -4.82
N PRO A 120 -11.56 23.31 -5.82
CA PRO A 120 -11.16 23.35 -7.21
C PRO A 120 -10.47 24.69 -7.47
N TYR A 121 -9.21 24.66 -7.92
CA TYR A 121 -8.50 25.86 -8.31
C TYR A 121 -9.06 26.34 -9.65
N LEU A 122 -10.19 27.03 -9.60
CA LEU A 122 -10.79 27.63 -10.79
C LEU A 122 -9.84 28.73 -11.28
N PRO A 123 -9.37 28.69 -12.54
CA PRO A 123 -8.39 29.63 -13.08
C PRO A 123 -8.87 31.09 -13.14
N PHE A 124 -10.13 31.36 -12.76
CA PHE A 124 -10.73 32.69 -12.80
C PHE A 124 -11.34 33.19 -11.48
N GLY A 125 -11.17 32.47 -10.37
CA GLY A 125 -11.63 32.90 -9.04
C GLY A 125 -13.15 33.10 -8.90
N ASP A 126 -13.62 33.15 -7.65
CA ASP A 126 -14.95 33.63 -7.28
C ASP A 126 -14.95 35.16 -7.10
#